data_AF-A0A1H6V8I1-F1
#
_entry.id   AF-A0A1H6V8I1-F1
#
_cell.length_a   1.000
_cell.length_b   1.000
_cell.length_c   1.000
_cell.angle_alpha   90.00
_cell.angle_beta   90.00
_cell.angle_gamma   90.00
#
_symmetry.space_group_name_H-M   'P 1'
#
loop_
_entity.id
_entity.type
_entity.pdbx_description
1 polymer ?
#
loop_
_entity_poly.entity_id
_entity_poly.type
_entity_poly.pdbx_seq_one_letter_code
_entity_poly.pdbx_strand_id
1 'polypeptide(L)'
;MLVSRLSKFSVCLLAIVGFARLSAFCQSDEPKVVRYNGKVSQQIVMTRDSPIIDHATGKRISYETYDNMLKRSPGQYKTQPIFDKYGKASSFEIIKKSQLYIQQDGSVMNNPDLMPEVGEPIAPFVMRGLDGREYDSERLRGKYILLGFWVRYEKPLYTLASTKVISAFIDESKRKGIEIISLGTTLNTEEECLEAIPKRNCGFIPVPESYGFNHRYKISETPYFILVDRKGIVKAMAPHTEFSKISELVLR
;
A
#
# COMPACT_ATOMS: atom_id res chain seq x y z
N MET A 1 34.79 19.38 86.76
CA MET A 1 36.01 20.22 86.74
C MET A 1 36.49 20.36 85.31
N LEU A 2 36.66 21.62 84.90
CA LEU A 2 37.52 22.18 83.85
C LEU A 2 37.82 21.43 82.54
N VAL A 3 37.31 22.00 81.44
CA VAL A 3 38.08 22.73 80.39
C VAL A 3 39.23 21.96 79.70
N SER A 4 39.15 21.71 78.38
CA SER A 4 39.75 22.58 77.32
C SER A 4 40.09 21.87 75.99
N ARG A 5 39.52 22.44 74.90
CA ARG A 5 40.14 22.83 73.61
C ARG A 5 40.40 21.82 72.47
N LEU A 6 39.56 21.99 71.45
CA LEU A 6 39.85 22.39 70.06
C LEU A 6 40.87 21.60 69.22
N SER A 7 40.41 21.05 68.09
CA SER A 7 40.94 21.38 66.75
C SER A 7 40.16 20.72 65.60
N LYS A 8 39.34 21.55 64.93
CA LYS A 8 39.12 21.70 63.46
C LYS A 8 38.69 20.50 62.59
N PHE A 9 37.43 20.60 62.18
CA PHE A 9 36.85 20.12 60.92
C PHE A 9 37.59 20.61 59.67
N SER A 10 37.83 19.72 58.70
CA SER A 10 37.35 19.88 57.32
C SER A 10 37.54 18.60 56.53
N VAL A 11 36.41 18.03 56.12
CA VAL A 11 36.26 16.88 55.24
C VAL A 11 36.56 17.34 53.81
N CYS A 12 37.59 16.78 53.17
CA CYS A 12 37.76 16.88 51.71
C CYS A 12 37.23 15.60 51.07
N LEU A 13 36.06 15.73 50.47
CA LEU A 13 35.40 14.76 49.61
C LEU A 13 36.16 14.69 48.27
N LEU A 14 36.89 13.61 48.03
CA LEU A 14 37.53 13.34 46.74
C LEU A 14 36.47 12.86 45.75
N ALA A 15 36.02 13.76 44.88
CA ALA A 15 35.14 13.47 43.77
C ALA A 15 35.93 12.70 42.68
N ILE A 16 35.59 11.43 42.48
CA ILE A 16 36.05 10.62 41.35
C ILE A 16 35.30 11.12 40.11
N VAL A 17 35.98 11.91 39.27
CA VAL A 17 35.49 12.29 37.93
C VAL A 17 35.72 11.09 37.01
N GLY A 18 34.72 10.21 36.94
CA GLY A 18 34.63 9.19 35.90
C GLY A 18 34.26 9.84 34.58
N PHE A 19 35.22 9.95 33.66
CA PHE A 19 34.98 10.28 32.25
C PHE A 19 34.23 9.12 31.57
N ALA A 20 32.91 9.07 31.74
CA ALA A 20 32.05 8.27 30.90
C ALA A 20 31.96 8.95 29.53
N ARG A 21 32.70 8.43 28.55
CA ARG A 21 32.52 8.76 27.13
C ARG A 21 31.13 8.29 26.70
N LEU A 22 30.16 9.21 26.72
CA LEU A 22 28.90 9.08 26.00
C LEU A 22 29.22 9.03 24.51
N SER A 23 29.37 7.80 24.02
CA SER A 23 29.34 7.52 22.59
C SER A 23 27.89 7.64 22.18
N ALA A 24 27.46 8.85 21.81
CA ALA A 24 26.20 9.05 21.12
C ALA A 24 26.31 8.33 19.78
N PHE A 25 25.86 7.07 19.74
CA PHE A 25 25.49 6.41 18.49
C PHE A 25 24.34 7.21 17.91
N CYS A 26 24.68 8.18 17.06
CA CYS A 26 23.74 8.78 16.14
C CYS A 26 23.42 7.69 15.11
N GLN A 27 22.45 6.82 15.43
CA GLN A 27 21.75 6.06 14.41
C GLN A 27 21.08 7.10 13.53
N SER A 28 21.62 7.29 12.32
CA SER A 28 20.95 8.10 11.30
C SER A 28 19.58 7.47 11.08
N ASP A 29 18.51 8.17 11.45
CA ASP A 29 17.15 7.72 11.17
C ASP A 29 17.03 7.35 9.69
N GLU A 30 16.68 6.10 9.41
CA GLU A 30 16.50 5.66 8.03
C GLU A 30 15.43 6.52 7.35
N PRO A 31 15.62 6.90 6.08
CA PRO A 31 14.67 7.75 5.38
C PRO A 31 13.30 7.06 5.28
N LYS A 32 12.31 7.65 5.93
CA LYS A 32 10.92 7.22 5.91
C LYS A 32 10.21 7.86 4.72
N VAL A 33 9.70 7.06 3.78
CA VAL A 33 8.83 7.58 2.70
C VAL A 33 7.39 7.51 3.19
N VAL A 34 6.86 8.67 3.58
CA VAL A 34 5.45 8.80 3.99
C VAL A 34 4.66 9.28 2.77
N ARG A 35 3.72 8.48 2.26
CA ARG A 35 2.69 9.00 1.34
C ARG A 35 1.53 9.54 2.14
N TYR A 36 1.21 10.82 1.93
CA TYR A 36 0.03 11.47 2.46
C TYR A 36 -0.97 11.67 1.32
N ASN A 37 -2.02 10.85 1.29
CA ASN A 37 -3.22 11.09 0.48
C ASN A 37 -4.42 11.16 1.42
N GLY A 38 -4.56 12.30 2.11
CA GLY A 38 -5.80 12.83 2.70
C GLY A 38 -6.53 12.05 3.82
N LYS A 39 -6.48 10.71 3.89
CA LYS A 39 -7.19 9.90 4.90
C LYS A 39 -6.49 8.59 5.30
N VAL A 40 -5.37 8.24 4.68
CA VAL A 40 -4.61 7.01 4.97
C VAL A 40 -3.12 7.34 4.92
N SER A 41 -2.39 7.11 6.02
CA SER A 41 -0.93 7.16 6.05
C SER A 41 -0.38 5.75 6.21
N GLN A 42 0.17 5.18 5.13
CA GLN A 42 1.06 4.04 5.24
C GLN A 42 2.49 4.56 5.26
N GLN A 43 3.25 4.20 6.30
CA GLN A 43 4.66 4.51 6.38
C GLN A 43 5.43 3.35 5.76
N ILE A 44 6.12 3.62 4.64
CA ILE A 44 6.96 2.64 3.96
C ILE A 44 8.40 3.06 4.19
N VAL A 45 9.19 2.18 4.79
CA VAL A 45 10.57 2.47 5.18
C VAL A 45 11.51 1.99 4.08
N MET A 46 12.40 2.88 3.63
CA MET A 46 13.48 2.53 2.72
C MET A 46 14.78 2.41 3.52
N THR A 47 15.36 1.22 3.50
CA THR A 47 16.64 0.91 4.15
C THR A 47 17.80 1.05 3.15
N ARG A 48 19.04 0.95 3.63
CA ARG A 48 20.23 0.95 2.75
C ARG A 48 20.29 -0.24 1.78
N ASP A 49 19.68 -1.36 2.16
CA ASP A 49 19.64 -2.58 1.36
C ASP A 49 18.46 -2.61 0.38
N SER A 50 17.52 -1.67 0.51
CA SER A 50 16.35 -1.58 -0.36
C SER A 50 16.79 -1.39 -1.82
N PRO A 51 16.26 -2.16 -2.78
CA PRO A 51 16.54 -1.93 -4.19
C PRO A 51 15.99 -0.57 -4.62
N ILE A 52 16.85 0.27 -5.21
CA ILE A 52 16.48 1.59 -5.75
C ILE A 52 16.68 1.55 -7.26
N ILE A 53 15.67 1.93 -8.02
CA ILE A 53 15.65 1.97 -9.48
C ILE A 53 15.61 3.43 -9.92
N ASP A 54 16.51 3.81 -10.84
CA ASP A 54 16.42 5.09 -11.53
C ASP A 54 15.36 5.01 -12.61
N HIS A 55 14.30 5.80 -12.48
CA HIS A 55 13.18 5.83 -13.44
C HIS A 55 13.63 6.12 -14.88
N ALA A 56 14.62 7.00 -15.06
CA ALA A 56 15.05 7.41 -16.39
C ALA A 56 15.81 6.31 -17.13
N THR A 57 16.51 5.45 -16.39
CA THR A 57 17.38 4.42 -16.99
C THR A 57 16.88 3.00 -16.80
N GLY A 58 15.91 2.79 -15.92
CA GLY A 58 15.44 1.47 -15.48
C GLY A 58 16.49 0.66 -14.71
N LYS A 59 17.66 1.24 -14.40
CA LYS A 59 18.76 0.52 -13.75
C LYS A 59 18.68 0.64 -12.23
N ARG A 60 19.08 -0.43 -11.56
CA ARG A 60 19.30 -0.41 -10.11
C ARG A 60 20.50 0.47 -9.79
N ILE A 61 20.36 1.33 -8.78
CA ILE A 61 21.42 2.19 -8.24
C ILE A 61 21.70 1.83 -6.77
N SER A 62 22.92 2.13 -6.30
CA SER A 62 23.27 1.97 -4.88
C SER A 62 22.64 3.07 -4.03
N TYR A 63 22.49 2.82 -2.73
CA TYR A 63 22.03 3.84 -1.78
C TYR A 63 22.96 5.08 -1.78
N GLU A 64 24.27 4.89 -1.93
CA GLU A 64 25.24 5.99 -2.02
C GLU A 64 25.02 6.84 -3.28
N THR A 65 24.71 6.19 -4.41
CA THR A 65 24.37 6.89 -5.65
C THR A 65 23.10 7.71 -5.46
N TYR A 66 22.07 7.09 -4.88
CA TYR A 66 20.81 7.75 -4.53
C TYR A 66 21.02 8.97 -3.61
N ASP A 67 21.75 8.80 -2.51
CA ASP A 67 22.04 9.86 -1.54
C ASP A 67 22.83 11.01 -2.18
N ASN A 68 23.81 10.69 -3.02
CA ASN A 68 24.54 11.69 -3.80
C ASN A 68 23.65 12.45 -4.77
N MET A 69 22.68 11.80 -5.43
CA MET A 69 21.72 12.46 -6.32
C MET A 69 20.87 13.47 -5.54
N LEU A 70 20.37 13.09 -4.35
CA LEU A 70 19.57 13.98 -3.52
C LEU A 70 20.37 15.16 -2.98
N LYS A 71 21.63 14.95 -2.57
CA LYS A 71 22.51 16.02 -2.08
C LYS A 71 22.89 17.01 -3.18
N ARG A 72 23.17 16.53 -4.40
CA ARG A 72 23.57 17.37 -5.54
C ARG A 72 22.41 18.16 -6.13
N SER A 73 21.18 17.67 -5.98
CA SER A 73 19.99 18.32 -6.55
C SER A 73 18.83 18.27 -5.55
N PRO A 74 18.94 19.00 -4.43
CA PRO A 74 17.92 18.98 -3.39
C PRO A 74 16.54 19.33 -3.94
N GLY A 75 15.55 18.50 -3.61
CA GLY A 75 14.16 18.72 -4.00
C GLY A 75 13.84 18.49 -5.47
N GLN A 76 14.80 18.13 -6.33
CA GLN A 76 14.55 17.83 -7.75
C GLN A 76 14.01 16.42 -8.00
N TYR A 77 14.20 15.51 -7.06
CA TYR A 77 13.78 14.13 -7.18
C TYR A 77 12.65 13.80 -6.19
N LYS A 78 11.84 12.81 -6.56
CA LYS A 78 10.85 12.16 -5.70
C LYS A 78 11.16 10.68 -5.66
N THR A 79 11.08 10.11 -4.47
CA THR A 79 11.20 8.66 -4.26
C THR A 79 9.81 8.09 -4.05
N GLN A 80 9.49 6.99 -4.72
CA GLN A 80 8.22 6.28 -4.51
C GLN A 80 8.41 4.77 -4.43
N PRO A 81 7.61 4.06 -3.62
CA PRO A 81 7.65 2.61 -3.56
C PRO A 81 7.08 1.97 -4.83
N ILE A 82 7.71 0.88 -5.26
CA ILE A 82 7.22 -0.06 -6.28
C ILE A 82 6.66 -1.28 -5.54
N PHE A 83 5.41 -1.62 -5.86
CA PHE A 83 4.70 -2.74 -5.25
C PHE A 83 4.77 -3.99 -6.13
N ASP A 84 5.19 -5.11 -5.54
CA ASP A 84 5.29 -6.40 -6.22
C ASP A 84 3.93 -7.09 -6.39
N LYS A 85 3.93 -8.32 -6.92
CA LYS A 85 2.71 -9.13 -7.11
C LYS A 85 2.01 -9.50 -5.80
N TYR A 86 2.65 -9.34 -4.64
CA TYR A 86 2.06 -9.57 -3.32
C TYR A 86 1.48 -8.28 -2.72
N GLY A 87 1.52 -7.17 -3.46
CA GLY A 87 1.08 -5.87 -2.95
C GLY A 87 2.04 -5.31 -1.89
N LYS A 88 3.30 -5.77 -1.85
CA LYS A 88 4.32 -5.31 -0.90
C LYS A 88 5.29 -4.37 -1.59
N ALA A 89 5.70 -3.32 -0.88
CA ALA A 89 6.78 -2.44 -1.34
C ALA A 89 8.08 -3.25 -1.37
N SER A 90 8.54 -3.61 -2.57
CA SER A 90 9.70 -4.49 -2.80
C SER A 90 10.93 -3.74 -3.27
N SER A 91 10.73 -2.54 -3.82
CA SER A 91 11.78 -1.65 -4.32
C SER A 91 11.27 -0.22 -4.33
N PHE A 92 12.17 0.71 -4.61
CA PHE A 92 11.87 2.13 -4.70
C PHE A 92 12.33 2.66 -6.05
N GLU A 93 11.62 3.66 -6.51
CA GLU A 93 11.93 4.37 -7.74
C GLU A 93 12.28 5.82 -7.42
N ILE A 94 13.42 6.28 -7.92
CA ILE A 94 13.76 7.70 -7.91
C ILE A 94 13.36 8.31 -9.25
N ILE A 95 12.54 9.36 -9.20
CA ILE A 95 11.98 10.03 -10.37
C ILE A 95 12.34 11.50 -10.30
N LYS A 96 12.77 12.09 -11.41
CA LYS A 96 12.96 13.55 -11.48
C LYS A 96 11.60 14.22 -11.49
N LYS A 97 11.36 15.24 -10.66
CA LYS A 97 10.07 15.93 -10.59
C LYS A 97 9.60 16.50 -11.93
N SER A 98 10.52 16.88 -12.81
CA SER A 98 10.18 17.32 -14.17
C SER A 98 9.57 16.22 -15.06
N GLN A 99 9.71 14.95 -14.67
CA GLN A 99 9.09 13.81 -15.33
C GLN A 99 7.74 13.44 -14.70
N LEU A 100 7.35 14.10 -13.60
CA LEU A 100 6.06 13.89 -12.96
C LEU A 100 5.05 14.90 -13.50
N TYR A 101 3.85 14.42 -13.79
CA TYR A 101 2.71 15.30 -13.97
C TYR A 101 2.25 15.80 -12.60
N ILE A 102 2.41 17.10 -12.33
CA ILE A 102 2.08 17.73 -11.05
C ILE A 102 0.84 18.60 -11.27
N GLN A 103 -0.20 18.42 -10.44
CA GLN A 103 -1.38 19.29 -10.42
C GLN A 103 -1.01 20.69 -9.90
N GLN A 104 -1.87 21.68 -10.14
CA GLN A 104 -1.66 23.05 -9.66
C GLN A 104 -1.56 23.15 -8.12
N ASP A 105 -2.10 22.18 -7.38
CA ASP A 105 -2.02 22.09 -5.92
C ASP A 105 -0.72 21.42 -5.39
N GLY A 106 0.20 21.05 -6.29
CA GLY A 106 1.45 20.38 -5.95
C GLY A 106 1.33 18.87 -5.74
N SER A 107 0.13 18.28 -5.87
CA SER A 107 -0.05 16.84 -5.85
C SER A 107 0.50 16.21 -7.14
N VAL A 108 1.13 15.05 -7.02
CA VAL A 108 1.58 14.28 -8.18
C VAL A 108 0.37 13.52 -8.71
N MET A 109 -0.03 13.79 -9.97
CA MET A 109 -1.01 12.94 -10.63
C MET A 109 -0.42 11.53 -10.71
N ASN A 110 -1.13 10.56 -10.14
CA ASN A 110 -0.93 9.18 -10.61
C ASN A 110 -1.30 9.21 -12.08
N ASN A 111 -0.38 8.88 -12.97
CA ASN A 111 -0.70 8.80 -14.39
C ASN A 111 -1.79 7.73 -14.57
N PRO A 112 -3.02 8.07 -15.01
CA PRO A 112 -4.07 7.08 -15.25
C PRO A 112 -3.67 6.08 -16.34
N ASP A 113 -2.72 6.40 -17.22
CA ASP A 113 -2.13 5.45 -18.18
C ASP A 113 -1.35 4.31 -17.50
N LEU A 114 -1.15 4.37 -16.17
CA LEU A 114 -0.52 3.31 -15.39
C LEU A 114 -1.55 2.45 -14.64
N MET A 115 -2.85 2.78 -14.73
CA MET A 115 -3.90 1.84 -14.36
C MET A 115 -3.91 0.69 -15.38
N PRO A 116 -4.42 -0.50 -15.01
CA PRO A 116 -4.68 -1.54 -16.00
C PRO A 116 -5.54 -0.99 -17.15
N GLU A 117 -5.31 -1.47 -18.37
CA GLU A 117 -6.05 -1.02 -19.55
C GLU A 117 -7.03 -2.10 -20.03
N VAL A 118 -8.21 -1.70 -20.48
CA VAL A 118 -9.19 -2.65 -21.06
C VAL A 118 -8.61 -3.24 -22.35
N GLY A 119 -8.61 -4.57 -22.45
CA GLY A 119 -8.02 -5.28 -23.58
C GLY A 119 -6.59 -5.78 -23.32
N GLU A 120 -5.94 -5.28 -22.27
CA GLU A 120 -4.59 -5.69 -21.91
C GLU A 120 -4.56 -6.74 -20.79
N PRO A 121 -3.48 -7.53 -20.69
CA PRO A 121 -3.27 -8.42 -19.55
C PRO A 121 -3.17 -7.65 -18.24
N ILE A 122 -3.87 -8.11 -17.20
CA ILE A 122 -3.66 -7.58 -15.86
C ILE A 122 -2.27 -7.98 -15.34
N ALA A 123 -1.55 -7.05 -14.70
CA ALA A 123 -0.31 -7.41 -14.02
C ALA A 123 -0.59 -8.48 -12.95
N PRO A 124 0.28 -9.48 -12.77
CA PRO A 124 -0.01 -10.62 -11.90
C PRO A 124 -0.12 -10.18 -10.44
N PHE A 125 -0.96 -10.90 -9.69
CA PHE A 125 -1.10 -10.78 -8.24
C PHE A 125 -1.16 -12.14 -7.53
N VAL A 126 -0.81 -12.10 -6.25
CA VAL A 126 -1.03 -13.17 -5.29
C VAL A 126 -1.63 -12.55 -4.02
N MET A 127 -2.86 -12.91 -3.69
CA MET A 127 -3.61 -12.38 -2.55
C MET A 127 -3.96 -13.48 -1.56
N ARG A 128 -3.93 -13.20 -0.26
CA ARG A 128 -4.46 -14.12 0.76
C ARG A 128 -5.84 -13.64 1.21
N GLY A 129 -6.86 -14.41 0.89
CA GLY A 129 -8.23 -14.12 1.32
C GLY A 129 -8.43 -14.42 2.81
N LEU A 130 -9.45 -13.79 3.39
CA LEU A 130 -9.93 -14.04 4.74
C LEU A 130 -10.50 -15.47 4.91
N ASP A 131 -10.79 -16.15 3.81
CA ASP A 131 -11.16 -17.57 3.78
C ASP A 131 -9.95 -18.51 3.95
N GLY A 132 -8.75 -17.95 4.18
CA GLY A 132 -7.50 -18.68 4.36
C GLY A 132 -6.87 -19.17 3.04
N ARG A 133 -7.46 -18.86 1.88
CA ARG A 133 -6.96 -19.32 0.58
C ARG A 133 -6.03 -18.30 -0.05
N GLU A 134 -5.07 -18.81 -0.82
CA GLU A 134 -4.22 -18.00 -1.69
C GLU A 134 -4.83 -17.94 -3.10
N TYR A 135 -4.89 -16.73 -3.63
CA TYR A 135 -5.42 -16.39 -4.94
C TYR A 135 -4.30 -15.86 -5.82
N ASP A 136 -3.73 -16.74 -6.64
CA ASP A 136 -2.72 -16.40 -7.64
C ASP A 136 -3.38 -16.23 -9.01
N SER A 137 -3.33 -15.01 -9.55
CA SER A 137 -3.92 -14.64 -10.84
C SER A 137 -3.49 -15.51 -12.03
N GLU A 138 -2.28 -16.08 -11.99
CA GLU A 138 -1.77 -16.95 -13.04
C GLU A 138 -2.37 -18.36 -12.92
N ARG A 139 -2.64 -18.81 -11.70
CA ARG A 139 -3.29 -20.11 -11.40
C ARG A 139 -4.82 -20.04 -11.52
N LEU A 140 -5.38 -18.84 -11.50
CA LEU A 140 -6.82 -18.58 -11.67
C LEU A 140 -7.26 -18.46 -13.13
N ARG A 141 -6.33 -18.62 -14.10
CA ARG A 141 -6.67 -18.71 -15.52
C ARG A 141 -7.75 -19.77 -15.76
N GLY A 142 -8.68 -19.47 -16.66
CA GLY A 142 -9.90 -20.25 -16.87
C GLY A 142 -11.13 -19.73 -16.11
N LYS A 143 -10.95 -18.85 -15.11
CA LYS A 143 -12.03 -18.22 -14.34
C LYS A 143 -12.10 -16.71 -14.58
N TYR A 144 -13.27 -16.12 -14.41
CA TYR A 144 -13.38 -14.67 -14.30
C TYR A 144 -12.93 -14.22 -12.91
N ILE A 145 -12.34 -13.02 -12.83
CA ILE A 145 -11.91 -12.42 -11.58
C ILE A 145 -12.51 -11.02 -11.49
N LEU A 146 -13.16 -10.71 -10.37
CA LEU A 146 -13.61 -9.36 -10.05
C LEU A 146 -12.75 -8.84 -8.89
N LEU A 147 -11.91 -7.84 -9.15
CA LEU A 147 -11.15 -7.15 -8.12
C LEU A 147 -11.91 -5.90 -7.69
N GLY A 148 -12.22 -5.78 -6.40
CA GLY A 148 -12.78 -4.58 -5.78
C GLY A 148 -11.73 -3.91 -4.90
N PHE A 149 -11.46 -2.63 -5.13
CA PHE A 149 -10.46 -1.86 -4.40
C PHE A 149 -11.13 -0.93 -3.40
N TRP A 150 -10.97 -1.21 -2.11
CA TRP A 150 -11.58 -0.43 -1.03
C TRP A 150 -10.50 0.26 -0.18
N VAL A 151 -10.91 1.26 0.59
CA VAL A 151 -10.06 1.86 1.63
C VAL A 151 -10.24 1.11 2.93
N ARG A 152 -11.45 1.15 3.50
CA ARG A 152 -11.88 0.41 4.68
C ARG A 152 -13.33 -0.02 4.49
N TYR A 153 -13.75 -1.09 5.15
CA TYR A 153 -15.11 -1.61 5.17
C TYR A 153 -15.97 -0.86 6.20
N GLU A 154 -16.05 0.44 6.03
CA GLU A 154 -16.77 1.36 6.91
C GLU A 154 -17.75 2.23 6.11
N LYS A 155 -18.77 2.76 6.79
CA LYS A 155 -19.65 3.76 6.19
C LYS A 155 -18.87 5.05 5.87
N PRO A 156 -19.22 5.79 4.80
CA PRO A 156 -20.34 5.55 3.89
C PRO A 156 -20.01 4.62 2.72
N LEU A 157 -18.74 4.26 2.51
CA LEU A 157 -18.29 3.55 1.31
C LEU A 157 -18.72 2.08 1.30
N TYR A 158 -18.77 1.45 2.47
CA TYR A 158 -19.16 0.06 2.64
C TYR A 158 -20.54 -0.06 3.30
N THR A 159 -21.56 -0.33 2.49
CA THR A 159 -22.96 -0.51 2.90
C THR A 159 -23.59 -1.76 2.29
N LEU A 160 -24.75 -2.18 2.80
CA LEU A 160 -25.54 -3.29 2.26
C LEU A 160 -25.94 -3.00 0.81
N ALA A 161 -26.28 -1.74 0.52
CA ALA A 161 -26.68 -1.31 -0.81
C ALA A 161 -25.49 -1.41 -1.79
N SER A 162 -24.31 -0.94 -1.38
CA SER A 162 -23.11 -1.00 -2.23
C SER A 162 -22.64 -2.43 -2.48
N THR A 163 -22.78 -3.34 -1.52
CA THR A 163 -22.39 -4.75 -1.73
C THR A 163 -23.45 -5.56 -2.48
N LYS A 164 -24.73 -5.16 -2.42
CA LYS A 164 -25.84 -5.88 -3.05
C LYS A 164 -25.72 -5.95 -4.58
N VAL A 165 -25.26 -4.88 -5.23
CA VAL A 165 -25.06 -4.90 -6.70
C VAL A 165 -23.97 -5.88 -7.12
N ILE A 166 -22.94 -6.04 -6.28
CA ILE A 166 -21.83 -6.96 -6.50
C ILE A 166 -22.30 -8.40 -6.32
N SER A 167 -22.98 -8.70 -5.20
CA SER A 167 -23.48 -10.05 -4.95
C SER A 167 -24.52 -10.47 -5.99
N ALA A 168 -25.43 -9.58 -6.39
CA ALA A 168 -26.41 -9.86 -7.45
C ALA A 168 -25.74 -10.21 -8.80
N PHE A 169 -24.70 -9.47 -9.20
CA PHE A 169 -23.94 -9.75 -10.41
C PHE A 169 -23.26 -11.13 -10.36
N ILE A 170 -22.68 -11.50 -9.23
CA ILE A 170 -22.02 -12.80 -9.03
C ILE A 170 -23.03 -13.94 -9.03
N ASP A 171 -24.14 -13.79 -8.31
CA ASP A 171 -25.19 -14.80 -8.22
C ASP A 171 -25.87 -15.03 -9.58
N GLU A 172 -26.11 -13.96 -10.35
CA GLU A 172 -26.62 -14.05 -11.73
C GLU A 172 -25.62 -14.75 -12.67
N SER A 173 -24.33 -14.41 -12.56
CA SER A 173 -23.27 -15.05 -13.36
C SER A 173 -23.16 -16.55 -13.03
N LYS A 174 -23.22 -16.89 -11.73
CA LYS A 174 -23.22 -18.28 -11.27
C LYS A 174 -24.43 -19.06 -11.78
N ARG A 175 -25.64 -18.45 -11.80
CA ARG A 175 -26.84 -19.06 -12.40
C ARG A 175 -26.70 -19.35 -13.90
N LYS A 176 -25.85 -18.58 -14.60
CA LYS A 176 -25.48 -18.80 -16.01
C LYS A 176 -24.32 -19.79 -16.19
N GLY A 177 -23.85 -20.44 -15.12
CA GLY A 177 -22.72 -21.36 -15.16
C GLY A 177 -21.35 -20.68 -15.26
N ILE A 178 -21.27 -19.37 -14.98
CA ILE A 178 -20.04 -18.59 -15.04
C ILE A 178 -19.53 -18.38 -13.62
N GLU A 179 -18.36 -18.95 -13.33
CA GLU A 179 -17.68 -18.77 -12.05
C GLU A 179 -16.86 -17.47 -12.06
N ILE A 180 -17.13 -16.60 -11.08
CA ILE A 180 -16.39 -15.37 -10.83
C ILE A 180 -15.74 -15.46 -9.45
N ILE A 181 -14.41 -15.34 -9.40
CA ILE A 181 -13.66 -15.15 -8.16
C ILE A 181 -13.64 -13.67 -7.83
N SER A 182 -14.39 -13.27 -6.80
CA SER A 182 -14.53 -11.87 -6.41
C SER A 182 -13.69 -11.60 -5.16
N LEU A 183 -12.72 -10.68 -5.25
CA LEU A 183 -11.76 -10.33 -4.20
C LEU A 183 -11.88 -8.84 -3.83
N GLY A 184 -11.89 -8.52 -2.54
CA GLY A 184 -11.95 -7.13 -2.06
C GLY A 184 -10.67 -6.72 -1.33
N THR A 185 -9.90 -5.76 -1.86
CA THR A 185 -8.73 -5.21 -1.16
C THR A 185 -9.15 -4.16 -0.12
N THR A 186 -8.42 -4.07 0.98
CA THR A 186 -8.73 -3.12 2.06
C THR A 186 -7.49 -2.85 2.93
N LEU A 187 -7.53 -1.78 3.72
CA LEU A 187 -6.61 -1.54 4.83
C LEU A 187 -6.96 -2.34 6.08
N ASN A 188 -8.17 -2.88 6.16
CA ASN A 188 -8.62 -3.49 7.40
C ASN A 188 -7.76 -4.69 7.78
N THR A 189 -7.58 -4.89 9.09
CA THR A 189 -6.99 -6.12 9.61
C THR A 189 -7.96 -7.29 9.40
N GLU A 190 -7.46 -8.50 9.63
CA GLU A 190 -8.29 -9.72 9.62
C GLU A 190 -9.46 -9.60 10.61
N GLU A 191 -9.19 -9.12 11.82
CA GLU A 191 -10.19 -8.90 12.87
C GLU A 191 -11.22 -7.83 12.47
N GLU A 192 -10.76 -6.67 11.97
CA GLU A 192 -11.66 -5.61 11.51
C GLU A 192 -12.54 -6.09 10.33
N CYS A 193 -12.00 -6.93 9.44
CA CYS A 193 -12.78 -7.59 8.40
C CYS A 193 -13.85 -8.51 9.02
N LEU A 194 -13.46 -9.38 9.95
CA LEU A 194 -14.37 -10.29 10.64
C LEU A 194 -15.45 -9.55 11.45
N GLU A 195 -15.24 -8.31 11.86
CA GLU A 195 -16.29 -7.50 12.49
C GLU A 195 -17.24 -6.85 11.46
N ALA A 196 -16.73 -6.47 10.30
CA ALA A 196 -17.47 -5.78 9.25
C ALA A 196 -18.35 -6.72 8.39
N ILE A 197 -17.91 -7.97 8.18
CA ILE A 197 -18.50 -8.95 7.24
C ILE A 197 -19.75 -9.68 7.76
N PRO A 198 -19.84 -10.18 9.01
CA PRO A 198 -20.90 -11.09 9.45
C PRO A 198 -22.31 -10.53 9.38
N LYS A 199 -22.43 -9.21 9.18
CA LYS A 199 -23.72 -8.53 9.05
C LYS A 199 -24.28 -8.63 7.62
N ARG A 200 -23.49 -9.02 6.60
CA ARG A 200 -23.81 -8.87 5.15
C ARG A 200 -23.00 -9.85 4.28
N ASN A 201 -23.65 -10.68 3.45
CA ASN A 201 -22.94 -11.36 2.36
C ASN A 201 -22.41 -10.29 1.39
N CYS A 202 -21.08 -10.08 1.37
CA CYS A 202 -20.46 -8.93 0.70
C CYS A 202 -20.35 -9.13 -0.82
N GLY A 203 -20.56 -10.35 -1.31
CA GLY A 203 -20.33 -10.69 -2.71
C GLY A 203 -18.84 -10.69 -3.09
N PHE A 204 -17.93 -10.75 -2.12
CA PHE A 204 -16.50 -10.90 -2.39
C PHE A 204 -15.82 -11.52 -1.18
N ILE A 205 -14.63 -12.06 -1.43
CA ILE A 205 -13.72 -12.59 -0.43
C ILE A 205 -12.80 -11.44 -0.01
N PRO A 206 -12.87 -10.99 1.24
CA PRO A 206 -12.04 -9.88 1.69
C PRO A 206 -10.58 -10.30 1.74
N VAL A 207 -9.69 -9.39 1.37
CA VAL A 207 -8.24 -9.54 1.41
C VAL A 207 -7.73 -8.49 2.40
N PRO A 208 -7.54 -8.85 3.68
CA PRO A 208 -7.06 -7.91 4.70
C PRO A 208 -5.68 -7.33 4.35
N GLU A 209 -5.38 -6.15 4.89
CA GLU A 209 -4.06 -5.51 4.84
C GLU A 209 -3.42 -5.44 3.43
N SER A 210 -4.25 -5.28 2.41
CA SER A 210 -3.89 -5.47 1.00
C SER A 210 -3.92 -4.17 0.19
N TYR A 211 -3.96 -3.02 0.87
CA TYR A 211 -4.02 -1.70 0.23
C TYR A 211 -2.84 -1.40 -0.72
N GLY A 212 -1.71 -2.10 -0.59
CA GLY A 212 -0.61 -2.00 -1.55
C GLY A 212 -0.98 -2.37 -2.99
N PHE A 213 -2.05 -3.15 -3.19
CA PHE A 213 -2.60 -3.38 -4.53
C PHE A 213 -3.23 -2.14 -5.15
N ASN A 214 -3.80 -1.23 -4.36
CA ASN A 214 -4.30 0.06 -4.86
C ASN A 214 -3.12 0.86 -5.45
N HIS A 215 -1.95 0.81 -4.80
CA HIS A 215 -0.73 1.44 -5.31
C HIS A 215 -0.11 0.72 -6.51
N ARG A 216 -0.19 -0.61 -6.56
CA ARG A 216 0.27 -1.43 -7.69
C ARG A 216 -0.50 -1.10 -8.96
N TYR A 217 -1.83 -1.09 -8.86
CA TYR A 217 -2.73 -0.84 -10.00
C TYR A 217 -3.13 0.63 -10.15
N LYS A 218 -2.46 1.54 -9.41
CA LYS A 218 -2.64 3.00 -9.50
C LYS A 218 -4.07 3.47 -9.29
N ILE A 219 -4.84 2.73 -8.50
CA ILE A 219 -6.21 3.05 -8.14
C ILE A 219 -6.23 4.28 -7.22
N SER A 220 -6.73 5.39 -7.74
CA SER A 220 -6.84 6.66 -7.00
C SER A 220 -8.24 6.91 -6.44
N GLU A 221 -9.27 6.32 -7.05
CA GLU A 221 -10.66 6.39 -6.59
C GLU A 221 -11.05 5.06 -5.93
N THR A 222 -11.81 5.10 -4.85
CA THR A 222 -12.32 3.90 -4.18
C THR A 222 -13.74 4.13 -3.67
N PRO A 223 -14.66 3.14 -3.79
CA PRO A 223 -14.41 1.81 -4.32
C PRO A 223 -14.31 1.79 -5.86
N TYR A 224 -13.39 0.99 -6.38
CA TYR A 224 -13.17 0.81 -7.81
C TYR A 224 -13.09 -0.66 -8.15
N PHE A 225 -13.53 -1.04 -9.36
CA PHE A 225 -13.66 -2.42 -9.76
C PHE A 225 -12.94 -2.69 -11.07
N ILE A 226 -12.30 -3.86 -11.15
CA ILE A 226 -11.67 -4.37 -12.36
C ILE A 226 -12.20 -5.79 -12.59
N LEU A 227 -12.84 -6.00 -13.74
CA LEU A 227 -13.23 -7.32 -14.21
C LEU A 227 -12.17 -7.86 -15.17
N VAL A 228 -11.68 -9.06 -14.89
CA VAL A 228 -10.69 -9.78 -15.69
C VAL A 228 -11.31 -11.07 -16.23
N ASP A 229 -11.08 -11.38 -17.50
CA ASP A 229 -11.57 -12.62 -18.10
C ASP A 229 -10.71 -13.85 -17.78
N ARG A 230 -11.17 -14.99 -18.31
CA ARG A 230 -10.53 -16.31 -18.18
C ARG A 230 -9.10 -16.36 -18.74
N LYS A 231 -8.72 -15.46 -19.64
CA LYS A 231 -7.37 -15.36 -20.21
C LYS A 231 -6.47 -14.42 -19.40
N GLY A 232 -7.02 -13.71 -18.41
CA GLY A 232 -6.30 -12.69 -17.66
C GLY A 232 -6.34 -11.31 -18.27
N ILE A 233 -7.24 -11.08 -19.23
CA ILE A 233 -7.37 -9.80 -19.91
C ILE A 233 -8.42 -8.95 -19.19
N VAL A 234 -8.11 -7.67 -18.97
CA VAL A 234 -9.06 -6.73 -18.39
C VAL A 234 -10.22 -6.51 -19.36
N LYS A 235 -11.45 -6.81 -18.92
CA LYS A 235 -12.67 -6.67 -19.73
C LYS A 235 -13.36 -5.33 -19.53
N ALA A 236 -13.37 -4.86 -18.29
CA ALA A 236 -13.96 -3.59 -17.92
C ALA A 236 -13.45 -3.16 -16.56
N MET A 237 -13.55 -1.86 -16.33
CA MET A 237 -13.25 -1.24 -15.06
C MET A 237 -14.25 -0.11 -14.81
N ALA A 238 -14.60 0.11 -13.56
CA ALA A 238 -15.53 1.19 -13.21
C ALA A 238 -15.41 1.56 -11.73
N PRO A 239 -15.63 2.84 -11.37
CA PRO A 239 -15.94 3.19 -9.99
C PRO A 239 -17.27 2.56 -9.57
N HIS A 240 -17.49 2.47 -8.25
CA HIS A 240 -18.71 1.87 -7.70
C HIS A 240 -20.02 2.48 -8.25
N THR A 241 -20.04 3.80 -8.46
CA THR A 241 -21.20 4.55 -8.99
C THR A 241 -21.58 4.16 -10.41
N GLU A 242 -20.67 3.55 -11.16
CA GLU A 242 -20.86 3.14 -12.55
C GLU A 242 -20.68 1.63 -12.73
N PHE A 243 -20.94 0.85 -11.68
CA PHE A 243 -20.77 -0.61 -11.69
C PHE A 243 -21.59 -1.32 -12.80
N SER A 244 -22.65 -0.67 -13.31
CA SER A 244 -23.41 -1.17 -14.47
C SER A 244 -22.54 -1.42 -15.70
N LYS A 245 -21.48 -0.63 -15.91
CA LYS A 245 -20.48 -0.85 -16.98
C LYS A 245 -19.82 -2.23 -16.93
N ILE A 246 -19.79 -2.85 -15.75
CA ILE A 246 -19.30 -4.21 -15.54
C ILE A 246 -20.47 -5.20 -15.54
N SER A 247 -21.52 -4.93 -14.77
CA SER A 247 -22.58 -5.92 -14.52
C SER A 247 -23.47 -6.22 -15.73
N GLU A 248 -23.58 -5.28 -16.68
CA GLU A 248 -24.36 -5.45 -17.91
C GLU A 248 -23.59 -6.17 -19.02
N LEU A 249 -22.32 -6.49 -18.80
CA LEU A 249 -21.51 -7.24 -19.77
C LEU A 249 -22.05 -8.66 -19.94
N VAL A 250 -22.14 -9.07 -21.21
CA VAL A 250 -22.40 -10.47 -21.55
C VAL A 250 -21.12 -11.26 -21.40
N LEU A 251 -20.99 -11.96 -20.28
CA LEU A 251 -19.90 -12.89 -20.03
C LEU A 251 -20.14 -14.20 -20.78
N ARG A 252 -19.05 -14.87 -21.19
CA ARG A 252 -19.11 -16.14 -21.94
C ARG A 252 -18.14 -17.17 -21.36
#